data_AF-A0A418KMR2-F1
#
_entry.id   AF-A0A418KMR2-F1
#
_cell.length_a   1.000
_cell.length_b   1.000
_cell.length_c   1.000
_cell.angle_alpha   90.00
_cell.angle_beta   90.00
_cell.angle_gamma   90.00
#
_symmetry.space_group_name_H-M   'P 1'
#
loop_
_entity.id
_entity.type
_entity.pdbx_description
1 polymer ?
#
loop_
_entity_poly.entity_id
_entity_poly.type
_entity_poly.pdbx_seq_one_letter_code
_entity_poly.pdbx_strand_id
1 'polypeptide(L)'
;MAESGGRLRRLGLGASRQHLPLAGSAAGAVVLAVLVAGGFDPLEKPAADVAPLVVGEAVDLGPFTVTVERMRVVDELPGVSEGDDDTRVLALVATVTATGTTTEYGAMLSESVALDGVPGVPAEVLPGDTADPDEPVPAGDVYVMADGTRLDAVQPGLEYEVAMVWEQDARAAVPSEARLVLVGRTLRQSSIDRSQEWLDPLPVVAGDIDVTAPSAEPSEPAEEDS
;
A
#
# COMPACT_ATOMS: atom_id res chain seq x y z
N MET A 1 38.52 77.56 -6.48
CA MET A 1 39.04 78.70 -7.27
C MET A 1 39.53 78.15 -8.60
N ALA A 2 39.10 78.76 -9.71
CA ALA A 2 39.46 78.51 -11.12
C ALA A 2 38.84 77.29 -11.85
N GLU A 3 37.82 77.62 -12.64
CA GLU A 3 37.42 76.97 -13.90
C GLU A 3 38.57 76.89 -14.92
N SER A 4 38.49 75.94 -15.85
CA SER A 4 38.77 76.10 -17.30
C SER A 4 38.72 74.69 -17.93
N GLY A 5 38.01 74.37 -19.01
CA GLY A 5 37.53 75.19 -20.12
C GLY A 5 38.11 74.68 -21.44
N GLY A 6 37.26 74.23 -22.37
CA GLY A 6 37.54 74.15 -23.82
C GLY A 6 38.25 72.88 -24.31
N ARG A 7 37.55 71.94 -24.97
CA ARG A 7 37.22 71.88 -26.42
C ARG A 7 38.43 71.89 -27.36
N LEU A 8 38.47 70.91 -28.28
CA LEU A 8 38.70 71.03 -29.75
C LEU A 8 38.90 69.59 -30.30
N ARG A 9 37.93 69.06 -31.05
CA ARG A 9 37.77 69.07 -32.53
C ARG A 9 38.60 68.01 -33.27
N ARG A 10 37.83 67.09 -33.87
CA ARG A 10 38.07 66.14 -34.97
C ARG A 10 39.04 66.61 -36.08
N LEU A 11 39.70 65.61 -36.68
CA LEU A 11 39.89 65.29 -38.12
C LEU A 11 40.71 63.96 -38.12
N GLY A 12 40.62 62.96 -39.00
CA GLY A 12 40.00 62.69 -40.30
C GLY A 12 40.83 61.55 -40.93
N LEU A 13 40.23 60.37 -41.16
CA LEU A 13 40.09 59.65 -42.45
C LEU A 13 41.34 58.97 -43.09
N GLY A 14 41.17 57.68 -43.43
CA GLY A 14 41.93 56.90 -44.41
C GLY A 14 42.15 55.43 -43.98
N ALA A 15 41.29 54.46 -44.31
CA ALA A 15 41.31 53.61 -45.54
C ALA A 15 42.47 52.57 -45.51
N SER A 16 42.36 51.24 -45.73
CA SER A 16 41.30 50.28 -46.11
C SER A 16 41.81 48.84 -45.89
N ARG A 17 40.87 47.87 -45.74
CA ARG A 17 41.02 46.39 -45.92
C ARG A 17 41.87 45.70 -44.84
N GLN A 18 41.36 44.73 -44.08
CA GLN A 18 40.79 43.47 -44.57
C GLN A 18 39.64 42.99 -43.67
N HIS A 19 38.65 42.37 -44.33
CA HIS A 19 37.45 41.81 -43.74
C HIS A 19 37.78 40.55 -42.94
N LEU A 20 37.62 40.62 -41.63
CA LEU A 20 37.23 39.48 -40.80
C LEU A 20 35.91 39.89 -40.14
N PRO A 21 34.77 39.28 -40.48
CA PRO A 21 33.55 39.49 -39.71
C PRO A 21 33.74 38.84 -38.33
N LEU A 22 34.22 39.64 -37.38
CA LEU A 22 33.90 39.50 -35.96
C LEU A 22 32.38 39.68 -35.83
N ALA A 23 31.64 38.58 -36.00
CA ALA A 23 30.26 38.49 -35.59
C ALA A 23 30.22 38.42 -34.05
N GLY A 24 30.41 39.59 -33.44
CA GLY A 24 30.17 39.81 -32.03
C GLY A 24 28.67 39.88 -31.76
N SER A 25 28.25 39.08 -30.77
CA SER A 25 27.24 39.45 -29.79
C SER A 25 25.79 39.61 -30.28
N ALA A 26 25.14 38.47 -30.49
CA ALA A 26 23.71 38.30 -30.22
C ALA A 26 23.41 36.92 -29.58
N ALA A 27 24.35 36.36 -28.83
CA ALA A 27 24.13 35.15 -28.02
C ALA A 27 23.78 35.56 -26.59
N GLY A 28 22.59 36.15 -26.44
CA GLY A 28 22.13 36.69 -25.16
C GLY A 28 20.61 36.75 -25.10
N ALA A 29 19.91 35.67 -25.52
CA ALA A 29 18.47 35.53 -25.33
C ALA A 29 17.93 34.12 -25.65
N VAL A 30 18.63 33.02 -25.33
CA VAL A 30 18.03 31.66 -25.41
C VAL A 30 18.52 30.80 -24.24
N VAL A 31 18.18 31.18 -23.01
CA VAL A 31 18.38 30.33 -21.80
C VAL A 31 17.08 30.19 -21.00
N LEU A 32 15.91 30.48 -21.59
CA LEU A 32 14.64 30.41 -20.83
C LEU A 32 13.47 29.86 -21.66
N ALA A 33 13.56 28.59 -22.09
CA ALA A 33 12.44 27.93 -22.77
C ALA A 33 12.43 26.39 -22.72
N VAL A 34 12.85 25.73 -21.62
CA VAL A 34 12.59 24.28 -21.45
C VAL A 34 12.19 23.92 -20.00
N LEU A 35 11.35 24.74 -19.35
CA LEU A 35 10.83 24.45 -18.00
C LEU A 35 9.30 24.43 -17.92
N VAL A 36 8.58 24.10 -18.99
CA VAL A 36 7.10 24.01 -18.96
C VAL A 36 6.55 22.74 -19.66
N ALA A 37 7.33 21.67 -19.72
CA ALA A 37 6.83 20.38 -20.23
C ALA A 37 7.26 19.18 -19.37
N GLY A 38 7.72 19.43 -18.14
CA GLY A 38 7.96 18.39 -17.15
C GLY A 38 6.72 18.19 -16.30
N GLY A 39 5.59 17.83 -16.93
CA GLY A 39 4.52 17.19 -16.19
C GLY A 39 5.05 15.83 -15.76
N PHE A 40 5.21 15.62 -14.46
CA PHE A 40 5.23 14.26 -13.93
C PHE A 40 3.81 13.74 -14.12
N ASP A 41 3.51 13.25 -15.31
CA ASP A 41 2.35 12.37 -15.44
C ASP A 41 2.59 11.24 -14.44
N PRO A 42 1.68 11.01 -13.49
CA PRO A 42 1.75 9.80 -12.69
C PRO A 42 1.80 8.66 -13.70
N LEU A 43 2.89 7.89 -13.69
CA LEU A 43 3.00 6.69 -14.50
C LEU A 43 1.74 5.88 -14.19
N GLU A 44 0.82 5.77 -15.16
CA GLU A 44 -0.34 4.90 -15.04
C GLU A 44 0.19 3.54 -14.62
N LYS A 45 -0.10 3.15 -13.37
CA LYS A 45 0.31 1.87 -12.82
C LYS A 45 -0.35 0.85 -13.75
N PRO A 46 0.42 0.04 -14.52
CA PRO A 46 -0.17 -0.87 -15.46
C PRO A 46 -1.19 -1.72 -14.69
N ALA A 47 -2.42 -1.76 -15.19
CA ALA A 47 -3.47 -2.58 -14.59
C ALA A 47 -2.92 -4.00 -14.51
N ALA A 48 -2.61 -4.45 -13.29
CA ALA A 48 -2.22 -5.84 -13.08
C ALA A 48 -3.40 -6.70 -13.51
N ASP A 49 -3.14 -7.80 -14.22
CA ASP A 49 -4.17 -8.80 -14.50
C ASP A 49 -4.53 -9.46 -13.16
N VAL A 50 -5.56 -8.93 -12.50
CA VAL A 50 -6.05 -9.45 -11.21
C VAL A 50 -6.96 -10.64 -11.48
N ALA A 51 -6.56 -11.82 -11.01
CA ALA A 51 -7.35 -13.04 -11.14
C ALA A 51 -8.54 -13.03 -10.15
N PRO A 52 -9.66 -13.72 -10.48
CA PRO A 52 -10.78 -13.84 -9.54
C PRO A 52 -10.40 -14.71 -8.34
N LEU A 53 -10.92 -14.35 -7.15
CA LEU A 53 -10.78 -15.18 -5.95
C LEU A 53 -11.56 -16.50 -6.08
N VAL A 54 -10.90 -17.60 -5.75
CA VAL A 54 -11.52 -18.92 -5.59
C VAL A 54 -11.21 -19.42 -4.18
N VAL A 55 -12.25 -19.51 -3.34
CA VAL A 55 -12.11 -19.99 -1.95
C VAL A 55 -11.63 -21.44 -1.94
N GLY A 56 -10.66 -21.74 -1.08
CA GLY A 56 -10.02 -23.05 -0.96
C GLY A 56 -8.89 -23.31 -1.96
N GLU A 57 -8.62 -22.37 -2.88
CA GLU A 57 -7.47 -22.46 -3.79
C GLU A 57 -6.24 -21.77 -3.20
N ALA A 58 -5.09 -22.43 -3.32
CA ALA A 58 -3.81 -21.89 -2.88
C ALA A 58 -3.29 -20.86 -3.89
N VAL A 59 -3.01 -19.65 -3.42
CA VAL A 59 -2.49 -18.54 -4.22
C VAL A 59 -1.04 -18.27 -3.83
N ASP A 60 -0.15 -18.23 -4.82
CA ASP A 60 1.24 -17.78 -4.64
C ASP A 60 1.31 -16.26 -4.69
N LEU A 61 1.69 -15.65 -3.57
CA LEU A 61 1.85 -14.20 -3.42
C LEU A 61 3.31 -13.77 -3.55
N GLY A 62 4.25 -14.68 -3.78
CA GLY A 62 5.68 -14.39 -3.68
C GLY A 62 6.24 -14.90 -2.37
N PRO A 63 6.29 -14.11 -1.27
CA PRO A 63 6.80 -14.58 0.02
C PRO A 63 5.95 -15.68 0.67
N PHE A 64 4.65 -15.74 0.32
CA PHE A 64 3.68 -16.62 0.95
C PHE A 64 2.85 -17.38 -0.08
N THR A 65 2.51 -18.62 0.24
CA THR A 65 1.34 -19.30 -0.33
C THR A 65 0.20 -19.17 0.66
N VAL A 66 -0.94 -18.63 0.21
CA VAL A 66 -2.13 -18.39 1.03
C VAL A 66 -3.32 -19.13 0.44
N THR A 67 -4.03 -19.88 1.27
CA THR A 67 -5.31 -20.51 0.93
C THR A 67 -6.41 -19.88 1.77
N VAL A 68 -7.31 -19.13 1.13
CA VAL A 68 -8.44 -18.49 1.80
C VAL A 68 -9.54 -19.52 2.06
N GLU A 69 -10.05 -19.62 3.28
CA GLU A 69 -11.05 -20.62 3.64
C GLU A 69 -12.43 -20.04 3.91
N ARG A 70 -12.53 -19.05 4.80
CA ARG A 70 -13.82 -18.47 5.22
C ARG A 70 -13.63 -17.16 5.97
N MET A 71 -14.64 -16.31 5.93
CA MET A 71 -14.69 -15.07 6.70
C MET A 71 -15.88 -15.08 7.68
N ARG A 72 -15.67 -14.57 8.89
CA ARG A 72 -16.71 -14.47 9.91
C ARG A 72 -16.58 -13.20 10.74
N VAL A 73 -17.69 -12.77 11.32
CA VAL A 73 -17.69 -11.78 12.40
C VAL A 73 -17.43 -12.50 13.72
N VAL A 74 -16.63 -11.88 14.57
CA VAL A 74 -16.37 -12.29 15.94
C VAL A 74 -16.58 -11.09 16.84
N ASP A 75 -17.33 -11.29 17.93
CA ASP A 75 -17.68 -10.20 18.85
C ASP A 75 -16.51 -9.83 19.77
N GLU A 76 -15.66 -10.80 20.14
CA GLU A 76 -14.51 -10.57 21.02
C GLU A 76 -13.28 -11.36 20.58
N LEU A 77 -12.11 -10.71 20.62
CA LEU A 77 -10.80 -11.34 20.45
C LEU A 77 -9.85 -10.72 21.48
N PRO A 78 -9.49 -11.44 22.56
CA PRO A 78 -8.65 -10.91 23.62
C PRO A 78 -7.32 -10.36 23.08
N GLY A 79 -7.06 -9.08 23.32
CA GLY A 79 -5.85 -8.38 22.85
C GLY A 79 -5.97 -7.71 21.48
N VAL A 80 -7.09 -7.88 20.76
CA VAL A 80 -7.45 -7.14 19.53
C VAL A 80 -8.61 -6.20 19.84
N SER A 81 -9.77 -6.76 20.16
CA SER A 81 -10.96 -6.01 20.56
C SER A 81 -11.37 -6.50 21.94
N GLU A 82 -11.28 -5.60 22.92
CA GLU A 82 -11.70 -5.83 24.30
C GLU A 82 -13.23 -5.72 24.45
N GLY A 83 -14.01 -6.33 23.53
CA GLY A 83 -15.46 -6.47 23.64
C GLY A 83 -16.21 -5.16 23.96
N ASP A 84 -15.73 -4.03 23.44
CA ASP A 84 -16.39 -2.75 23.61
C ASP A 84 -17.50 -2.61 22.56
N ASP A 85 -18.68 -2.15 22.98
CA ASP A 85 -19.89 -2.00 22.14
C ASP A 85 -19.69 -1.14 20.87
N ASP A 86 -18.54 -0.51 20.72
CA ASP A 86 -18.16 0.37 19.61
C ASP A 86 -17.40 -0.35 18.49
N THR A 87 -16.87 -1.55 18.72
CA THR A 87 -16.02 -2.27 17.75
C THR A 87 -16.42 -3.74 17.63
N ARG A 88 -16.28 -4.32 16.44
CA ARG A 88 -16.38 -5.77 16.20
C ARG A 88 -15.25 -6.23 15.30
N VAL A 89 -14.98 -7.52 15.28
CA VAL A 89 -13.88 -8.08 14.49
C VAL A 89 -14.39 -8.85 13.29
N LEU A 90 -13.85 -8.52 12.11
CA LEU A 90 -13.93 -9.37 10.93
C LEU A 90 -12.69 -10.28 10.90
N ALA A 91 -12.89 -11.60 10.90
CA ALA A 91 -11.82 -12.59 10.91
C ALA A 91 -11.87 -13.46 9.66
N LEU A 92 -10.80 -13.40 8.86
CA LEU A 92 -10.54 -14.29 7.74
C LEU A 92 -9.69 -15.47 8.22
N VAL A 93 -10.21 -16.69 8.06
CA VAL A 93 -9.44 -17.91 8.27
C VAL A 93 -8.76 -18.32 6.97
N ALA A 94 -7.46 -18.57 7.06
CA ALA A 94 -6.63 -18.96 5.94
C ALA A 94 -5.51 -19.90 6.39
N THR A 95 -5.03 -20.71 5.45
CA THR A 95 -3.80 -21.49 5.61
C THR A 95 -2.65 -20.78 4.91
N VAL A 96 -1.50 -20.65 5.59
CA VAL A 96 -0.34 -19.89 5.10
C VAL A 96 0.95 -20.69 5.23
N THR A 97 1.81 -20.62 4.22
CA THR A 97 3.18 -21.15 4.24
C THR A 97 4.15 -20.13 3.61
N ALA A 98 5.35 -19.97 4.17
CA ALA A 98 6.42 -19.19 3.53
C ALA A 98 7.07 -19.99 2.38
N THR A 99 7.27 -19.36 1.23
CA THR A 99 7.77 -20.01 0.00
C THR A 99 9.30 -20.11 -0.08
N GLY A 100 10.00 -19.26 0.68
CA GLY A 100 11.45 -19.12 0.66
C GLY A 100 12.20 -20.08 1.59
N THR A 101 13.47 -19.76 1.85
CA THR A 101 14.34 -20.47 2.81
C THR A 101 14.67 -19.62 4.04
N THR A 102 14.14 -18.40 4.09
CA THR A 102 14.31 -17.42 5.17
C THR A 102 12.98 -17.18 5.87
N THR A 103 13.05 -16.89 7.16
CA THR A 103 11.89 -16.42 7.92
C THR A 103 11.37 -15.11 7.33
N GLU A 104 10.06 -15.04 7.10
CA GLU A 104 9.38 -13.83 6.64
C GLU A 104 8.65 -13.15 7.82
N TYR A 105 8.45 -11.84 7.74
CA TYR A 105 7.80 -11.07 8.80
C TYR A 105 6.27 -11.19 8.75
N GLY A 106 5.65 -11.33 9.93
CA GLY A 106 4.19 -11.35 10.07
C GLY A 106 3.50 -10.09 9.56
N ALA A 107 4.13 -8.92 9.72
CA ALA A 107 3.63 -7.66 9.16
C ALA A 107 3.55 -7.69 7.62
N MET A 108 4.49 -8.35 6.94
CA MET A 108 4.40 -8.50 5.49
C MET A 108 3.23 -9.40 5.07
N LEU A 109 2.93 -10.42 5.90
CA LEU A 109 1.76 -11.28 5.69
C LEU A 109 0.46 -10.52 5.90
N SER A 110 0.37 -9.69 6.95
CA SER A 110 -0.84 -8.89 7.21
C SER A 110 -1.12 -7.88 6.09
N GLU A 111 -0.07 -7.28 5.53
CA GLU A 111 -0.13 -6.43 4.34
C GLU A 111 -0.43 -7.19 3.03
N SER A 112 -0.36 -8.52 3.03
CA SER A 112 -0.60 -9.35 1.84
C SER A 112 -2.08 -9.65 1.59
N VAL A 113 -2.96 -9.34 2.54
CA VAL A 113 -4.40 -9.56 2.43
C VAL A 113 -5.14 -8.33 2.92
N ALA A 114 -6.02 -7.78 2.08
CA ALA A 114 -6.74 -6.56 2.36
C ALA A 114 -8.24 -6.68 2.07
N LEU A 115 -9.03 -5.87 2.77
CA LEU A 115 -10.45 -5.66 2.51
C LEU A 115 -10.67 -4.40 1.68
N ASP A 116 -11.46 -4.51 0.62
CA ASP A 116 -11.77 -3.41 -0.28
C ASP A 116 -13.22 -2.98 -0.11
N GLY A 117 -13.45 -1.68 0.15
CA GLY A 117 -14.79 -1.08 0.22
C GLY A 117 -15.70 -1.58 1.35
N VAL A 118 -15.16 -2.19 2.42
CA VAL A 118 -15.96 -2.67 3.56
C VAL A 118 -16.31 -1.51 4.51
N PRO A 119 -17.60 -1.16 4.69
CA PRO A 119 -17.97 -0.01 5.52
C PRO A 119 -17.55 -0.18 6.98
N GLY A 120 -17.00 0.87 7.58
CA GLY A 120 -16.64 0.90 9.01
C GLY A 120 -15.30 0.23 9.33
N VAL A 121 -14.58 -0.30 8.35
CA VAL A 121 -13.18 -0.73 8.52
C VAL A 121 -12.28 0.49 8.25
N PRO A 122 -11.57 1.02 9.26
CA PRO A 122 -10.75 2.21 9.08
C PRO A 122 -9.46 1.87 8.34
N ALA A 123 -9.09 2.68 7.35
CA ALA A 123 -7.74 2.64 6.81
C ALA A 123 -6.76 3.15 7.87
N GLU A 124 -5.66 2.42 8.10
CA GLU A 124 -4.58 2.91 8.94
C GLU A 124 -3.85 4.05 8.23
N VAL A 125 -3.79 5.22 8.88
CA VAL A 125 -3.09 6.40 8.36
C VAL A 125 -2.04 6.88 9.33
N LEU A 126 -0.85 7.17 8.81
CA LEU A 126 0.19 7.81 9.59
C LEU A 126 -0.23 9.24 9.97
N PRO A 127 0.23 9.75 11.14
CA PRO A 127 -0.06 11.13 11.54
C PRO A 127 0.40 12.14 10.49
N GLY A 128 -0.56 12.83 9.86
CA GLY A 128 -0.30 13.83 8.83
C GLY A 128 -0.69 13.42 7.41
N ASP A 129 -1.04 12.15 7.20
CA ASP A 129 -1.56 11.64 5.93
C ASP A 129 -3.10 11.66 5.92
N THR A 130 -3.67 11.74 4.73
CA THR A 130 -5.11 11.56 4.50
C THR A 130 -5.34 10.18 3.93
N ALA A 131 -6.21 9.39 4.58
CA ALA A 131 -6.58 8.09 4.07
C ALA A 131 -7.25 8.26 2.70
N ASP A 132 -6.80 7.47 1.73
CA ASP A 132 -7.54 7.29 0.49
C ASP A 132 -8.74 6.39 0.82
N PRO A 133 -9.99 6.89 0.72
CA PRO A 133 -11.16 6.07 1.03
C PRO A 133 -11.33 4.87 0.07
N ASP A 134 -10.65 4.88 -1.07
CA ASP A 134 -10.72 3.82 -2.08
C ASP A 134 -9.52 2.85 -1.98
N GLU A 135 -8.62 3.00 -1.00
CA GLU A 135 -7.49 2.09 -0.79
C GLU A 135 -7.93 0.84 0.00
N PRO A 136 -7.61 -0.38 -0.49
CA PRO A 136 -7.85 -1.60 0.28
C PRO A 136 -7.13 -1.60 1.63
N VAL A 137 -7.85 -1.95 2.69
CA VAL A 137 -7.35 -1.93 4.06
C VAL A 137 -6.70 -3.28 4.41
N PRO A 138 -5.38 -3.34 4.67
CA PRO A 138 -4.70 -4.59 5.05
C PRO A 138 -5.21 -5.13 6.39
N ALA A 139 -5.00 -6.42 6.65
CA ALA A 139 -5.25 -6.98 7.97
C ALA A 139 -4.39 -6.26 9.02
N GLY A 140 -4.98 -5.88 10.14
CA GLY A 140 -4.23 -5.24 11.24
C GLY A 140 -3.30 -6.25 11.90
N ASP A 141 -3.83 -7.45 12.18
CA ASP A 141 -3.11 -8.51 12.87
C ASP A 141 -3.39 -9.90 12.27
N VAL A 142 -2.46 -10.82 12.56
CA VAL A 142 -2.57 -12.23 12.19
C VAL A 142 -2.33 -13.10 13.42
N TYR A 143 -3.26 -14.00 13.71
CA TYR A 143 -3.22 -14.89 14.87
C TYR A 143 -3.16 -16.34 14.45
N VAL A 144 -2.33 -17.15 15.11
CA VAL A 144 -2.29 -18.60 14.91
C VAL A 144 -3.51 -19.23 15.56
N MET A 145 -4.31 -19.97 14.80
CA MET A 145 -5.57 -20.55 15.29
C MET A 145 -5.37 -21.60 16.38
N ALA A 146 -4.21 -22.28 16.38
CA ALA A 146 -3.91 -23.36 17.33
C ALA A 146 -3.75 -22.88 18.78
N ASP A 147 -3.26 -21.66 19.00
CA ASP A 147 -2.94 -21.15 20.33
C ASP A 147 -3.35 -19.67 20.57
N GLY A 148 -3.87 -18.99 19.56
CA GLY A 148 -4.31 -17.60 19.65
C GLY A 148 -3.17 -16.59 19.75
N THR A 149 -1.92 -16.99 19.48
CA THR A 149 -0.78 -16.07 19.54
C THR A 149 -0.66 -15.25 18.25
N ARG A 150 -0.20 -14.00 18.38
CA ARG A 150 0.12 -13.16 17.22
C ARG A 150 1.28 -13.79 16.44
N LEU A 151 1.11 -13.92 15.13
CA LEU A 151 2.12 -14.46 14.24
C LEU A 151 3.07 -13.35 13.77
N ASP A 152 4.17 -13.14 14.49
CA ASP A 152 5.17 -12.12 14.13
C ASP A 152 6.19 -12.59 13.09
N ALA A 153 6.30 -13.91 12.88
CA ALA A 153 7.28 -14.51 11.98
C ALA A 153 6.75 -15.80 11.35
N VAL A 154 6.84 -15.91 10.03
CA VAL A 154 6.43 -17.08 9.26
C VAL A 154 7.68 -17.88 8.89
N GLN A 155 7.82 -19.08 9.44
CA GLN A 155 8.99 -19.92 9.18
C GLN A 155 8.80 -20.78 7.92
N PRO A 156 9.84 -20.91 7.08
CA PRO A 156 9.85 -21.85 5.97
C PRO A 156 9.56 -23.28 6.38
N GLY A 157 8.74 -23.97 5.58
CA GLY A 157 8.43 -25.39 5.78
C GLY A 157 7.44 -25.68 6.91
N LEU A 158 6.86 -24.64 7.54
CA LEU A 158 5.72 -24.77 8.44
C LEU A 158 4.46 -24.21 7.77
N GLU A 159 3.37 -24.95 7.96
CA GLU A 159 2.03 -24.53 7.58
C GLU A 159 1.31 -23.99 8.80
N TYR A 160 0.67 -22.84 8.66
CA TYR A 160 -0.06 -22.15 9.72
C TYR A 160 -1.52 -21.98 9.32
N GLU A 161 -2.44 -22.46 10.15
CA GLU A 161 -3.84 -22.02 10.11
C GLU A 161 -3.93 -20.72 10.91
N VAL A 162 -4.35 -19.63 10.26
CA VAL A 162 -4.35 -18.29 10.83
C VAL A 162 -5.70 -17.61 10.73
N ALA A 163 -5.98 -16.71 11.67
CA ALA A 163 -7.00 -15.69 11.57
C ALA A 163 -6.35 -14.34 11.27
N MET A 164 -6.65 -13.76 10.11
CA MET A 164 -6.32 -12.38 9.77
C MET A 164 -7.50 -11.50 10.16
N VAL A 165 -7.26 -10.40 10.89
CA VAL A 165 -8.33 -9.64 11.52
C VAL A 165 -8.36 -8.17 11.13
N TRP A 166 -9.57 -7.64 11.05
CA TRP A 166 -9.87 -6.23 10.88
C TRP A 166 -10.86 -5.78 11.95
N GLU A 167 -10.58 -4.64 12.55
CA GLU A 167 -11.56 -3.95 13.40
C GLU A 167 -12.57 -3.22 12.53
N GLN A 168 -13.84 -3.34 12.87
CA GLN A 168 -14.94 -2.68 12.19
C GLN A 168 -15.79 -1.93 13.22
N ASP A 169 -16.13 -0.67 12.92
CA ASP A 169 -17.08 0.11 13.75
C ASP A 169 -18.40 -0.66 13.88
N ALA A 170 -18.82 -0.92 15.12
CA ALA A 170 -20.03 -1.66 15.44
C ALA A 170 -21.31 -0.98 14.92
N ARG A 171 -21.27 0.33 14.64
CA ARG A 171 -22.39 1.12 14.07
C ARG A 171 -22.56 0.91 12.57
N ALA A 172 -21.52 0.44 11.86
CA ALA A 172 -21.67 0.05 10.46
C ALA A 172 -22.55 -1.21 10.36
N ALA A 173 -23.16 -1.47 9.21
CA ALA A 173 -23.86 -2.74 9.00
C ALA A 173 -22.85 -3.90 8.86
N VAL A 174 -23.20 -5.08 9.40
CA VAL A 174 -22.44 -6.30 9.13
C VAL A 174 -22.58 -6.65 7.65
N PRO A 175 -21.49 -6.74 6.89
CA PRO A 175 -21.56 -7.17 5.49
C PRO A 175 -21.98 -8.64 5.41
N SER A 176 -22.80 -9.00 4.41
CA SER A 176 -23.02 -10.41 4.05
C SER A 176 -21.91 -10.95 3.14
N GLU A 177 -21.24 -10.06 2.43
CA GLU A 177 -20.13 -10.34 1.52
C GLU A 177 -19.07 -9.26 1.71
N ALA A 178 -17.80 -9.63 1.64
CA ALA A 178 -16.68 -8.69 1.69
C ALA A 178 -15.73 -8.93 0.51
N ARG A 179 -15.23 -7.87 -0.09
CA ARG A 179 -14.27 -7.97 -1.19
C ARG A 179 -12.86 -8.09 -0.64
N LEU A 180 -12.22 -9.23 -0.90
CA LEU A 180 -10.83 -9.48 -0.55
C LEU A 180 -9.90 -9.14 -1.72
N VAL A 181 -8.74 -8.60 -1.39
CA VAL A 181 -7.62 -8.35 -2.30
C VAL A 181 -6.37 -9.02 -1.74
N LEU A 182 -5.84 -9.98 -2.49
CA LEU A 182 -4.57 -10.64 -2.20
C LEU A 182 -3.45 -9.92 -2.94
N VAL A 183 -2.45 -9.47 -2.20
CA VAL A 183 -1.35 -8.64 -2.68
C VAL A 183 -0.07 -9.49 -2.74
N GLY A 184 0.43 -9.65 -3.96
CA GLY A 184 1.68 -10.33 -4.24
C GLY A 184 2.87 -9.37 -4.24
N ARG A 185 4.08 -9.94 -4.12
CA ARG A 185 5.36 -9.24 -4.17
C ARG A 185 6.37 -10.01 -5.02
N THR A 186 7.33 -9.30 -5.58
CA THR A 186 8.40 -9.88 -6.41
C THR A 186 9.73 -9.85 -5.64
N LEU A 187 10.47 -10.97 -5.62
CA LEU A 187 11.80 -11.03 -5.03
C LEU A 187 12.81 -10.31 -5.93
N ARG A 188 13.49 -9.30 -5.40
CA ARG A 188 14.47 -8.51 -6.14
C ARG A 188 15.72 -8.27 -5.32
N GLN A 189 16.83 -8.16 -6.04
CA GLN A 189 18.08 -7.75 -5.44
C GLN A 189 18.13 -6.22 -5.27
N SER A 190 18.38 -5.77 -4.05
CA SER A 190 18.69 -4.37 -3.73
C SER A 190 19.94 -3.90 -4.49
N SER A 191 19.88 -2.72 -5.10
CA SER A 191 21.02 -2.13 -5.81
C SER A 191 22.07 -1.53 -4.88
N ILE A 192 21.73 -1.31 -3.60
CA ILE A 192 22.58 -0.65 -2.60
C ILE A 192 23.49 -1.68 -1.91
N ASP A 193 22.91 -2.75 -1.38
CA ASP A 193 23.61 -3.73 -0.53
C ASP A 193 23.58 -5.16 -1.09
N ARG A 194 22.89 -5.38 -2.23
CA ARG A 194 22.71 -6.67 -2.90
C ARG A 194 21.94 -7.72 -2.09
N SER A 195 21.24 -7.33 -1.03
CA SER A 195 20.29 -8.18 -0.33
C SER A 195 19.12 -8.56 -1.26
N GLN A 196 18.45 -9.67 -0.97
CA GLN A 196 17.21 -10.06 -1.66
C GLN A 196 16.04 -9.59 -0.80
N GLU A 197 15.11 -8.84 -1.41
CA GLU A 197 13.97 -8.24 -0.73
C GLU A 197 12.69 -8.47 -1.55
N TRP A 198 11.58 -8.71 -0.86
CA TRP A 198 10.26 -8.76 -1.47
C TRP A 198 9.75 -7.34 -1.69
N LEU A 199 9.57 -6.95 -2.95
CA LEU A 199 9.21 -5.59 -3.35
C LEU A 199 8.00 -5.61 -4.29
N ASP A 200 7.61 -4.41 -4.76
CA ASP A 200 6.60 -4.22 -5.79
C ASP A 200 5.23 -4.82 -5.42
N PRO A 201 4.60 -4.38 -4.31
CA PRO A 201 3.30 -4.89 -3.89
C PRO A 201 2.24 -4.56 -4.95
N LEU A 202 1.58 -5.61 -5.46
CA LEU A 202 0.55 -5.51 -6.48
C LEU A 202 -0.59 -6.51 -6.22
N PRO A 203 -1.85 -6.12 -6.41
CA PRO A 203 -2.96 -7.06 -6.40
C PRO A 203 -2.75 -8.17 -7.43
N VAL A 204 -2.89 -9.43 -7.01
CA VAL A 204 -2.79 -10.61 -7.88
C VAL A 204 -4.12 -11.35 -7.98
N VAL A 205 -4.89 -11.37 -6.90
CA VAL A 205 -6.22 -11.99 -6.83
C VAL A 205 -7.17 -11.05 -6.11
N ALA A 206 -8.41 -10.94 -6.59
CA ALA A 206 -9.47 -10.24 -5.87
C ALA A 206 -10.83 -10.87 -6.12
N GLY A 207 -11.72 -10.77 -5.14
CA GLY A 207 -13.10 -11.24 -5.29
C GLY A 207 -13.86 -11.22 -3.96
N ASP A 208 -15.14 -11.50 -4.05
CA ASP A 208 -16.04 -11.43 -2.91
C ASP A 208 -16.04 -12.77 -2.15
N ILE A 209 -16.11 -12.69 -0.82
CA ILE A 209 -16.26 -13.83 0.08
C ILE A 209 -17.47 -13.64 0.98
N ASP A 210 -18.21 -14.73 1.22
CA ASP A 210 -19.32 -14.74 2.17
C ASP A 210 -18.81 -14.48 3.60
N VAL A 211 -19.49 -13.57 4.30
CA VAL A 211 -19.22 -13.23 5.70
C VAL A 211 -20.28 -13.88 6.58
N THR A 212 -19.83 -14.82 7.42
CA THR A 212 -20.74 -15.47 8.38
C THR A 212 -20.92 -14.58 9.61
N ALA A 213 -22.16 -14.24 9.93
CA ALA A 213 -22.53 -13.52 11.14
C ALA A 213 -22.11 -14.30 12.42
N PRO A 214 -21.96 -13.64 13.58
CA PRO A 214 -21.61 -14.35 14.80
C PRO A 214 -22.73 -15.35 15.12
N SER A 215 -22.35 -16.58 15.50
CA SER A 215 -23.33 -17.57 15.92
C SER A 215 -23.97 -17.08 17.21
N ALA A 216 -25.25 -16.72 17.17
CA ALA A 216 -26.00 -16.48 18.39
C ALA A 216 -25.91 -17.74 19.26
N GLU A 217 -25.31 -17.64 20.45
CA GLU A 217 -25.31 -18.75 21.38
C GLU A 217 -26.76 -19.19 21.63
N PRO A 218 -27.04 -20.50 21.64
CA PRO A 218 -28.38 -20.99 21.94
C PRO A 218 -28.72 -20.54 23.36
N SER A 219 -29.67 -19.62 23.46
CA SER A 219 -30.19 -19.15 24.74
C SER A 219 -30.64 -20.37 25.54
N GLU A 220 -29.94 -20.68 26.63
CA GLU A 220 -30.37 -21.71 27.57
C GLU A 220 -31.83 -21.41 27.96
N PRO A 221 -32.77 -22.37 27.81
CA PRO A 221 -34.13 -22.14 28.22
C PRO A 221 -34.14 -21.90 29.73
N ALA A 222 -34.66 -20.74 30.13
CA ALA A 222 -34.84 -20.38 31.53
C ALA A 222 -35.49 -21.54 32.28
N GLU A 223 -34.80 -22.06 33.29
CA GLU A 223 -35.38 -23.00 34.26
C GLU A 223 -36.61 -22.30 34.87
N GLU A 224 -37.80 -22.76 34.50
CA GLU A 224 -39.05 -22.42 35.17
C GLU A 224 -39.01 -23.01 36.57
N ASP A 225 -38.64 -22.17 37.54
CA ASP A 225 -38.74 -22.46 38.97
C ASP A 225 -40.23 -22.63 39.34
N SER A 226 -40.59 -23.80 39.87
CA SER A 226 -41.95 -24.21 40.27
C SER A 226 -42.19 -24.06 41.77
#